data_AF-A0AAI9ZIE4-F1
#
_entry.id   AF-A0AAI9ZIE4-F1
#
_cell.length_a   1.000
_cell.length_b   1.000
_cell.length_c   1.000
_cell.angle_alpha   90.00
_cell.angle_beta   90.00
_cell.angle_gamma   90.00
#
_symmetry.space_group_name_H-M   'P 1'
#
loop_
_entity.id
_entity.type
_entity.pdbx_description
1 polymer ?
#
loop_
_entity_poly.entity_id
_entity_poly.type
_entity_poly.pdbx_seq_one_letter_code
_entity_poly.pdbx_strand_id
1 'polypeptide(L)'
;MGLFSSFQSEEAKRAEEVRTGAVAPDRSERRKCWEARDAYFGCLDRNVIADALKDDAKARKACPAENQVFERDCAAAWVKYFKQWRVADLQKKQRIAQLEAENAIKMDVTTTFADQPSAPPKGPTPTKVDLQDMLASRRQ
;
A
#
# COMPACT_ATOMS: atom_id res chain seq x y z
N MET A 1 24.67 -30.68 4.36
CA MET A 1 23.65 -30.56 5.43
C MET A 1 22.52 -29.69 4.91
N GLY A 2 21.38 -30.28 4.52
CA GLY A 2 20.30 -29.54 3.86
C GLY A 2 18.98 -30.33 3.80
N LEU A 3 18.59 -30.96 4.91
CA LEU A 3 17.44 -31.87 4.99
C LEU A 3 16.32 -31.32 5.89
N PHE A 4 15.90 -30.06 5.71
CA PHE A 4 14.79 -29.48 6.49
C PHE A 4 13.78 -28.64 5.68
N SER A 5 13.88 -28.53 4.35
CA SER A 5 12.91 -27.75 3.55
C SER A 5 11.56 -28.41 3.32
N SER A 6 11.36 -29.68 3.70
CA SER A 6 10.16 -30.45 3.36
C SER A 6 8.97 -30.29 4.33
N PHE A 7 9.04 -29.38 5.30
CA PHE A 7 8.01 -29.22 6.35
C PHE A 7 7.29 -27.86 6.37
N GLN A 8 7.59 -26.94 5.43
CA GLN A 8 6.85 -25.68 5.38
C GLN A 8 5.51 -25.89 4.65
N SER A 9 4.42 -25.44 5.27
CA SER A 9 3.12 -25.42 4.59
C SER A 9 3.20 -24.49 3.38
N GLU A 10 2.47 -24.82 2.32
CA GLU A 10 2.36 -23.98 1.11
C GLU A 10 1.95 -22.54 1.46
N GLU A 11 1.11 -22.37 2.50
CA GLU A 11 0.72 -21.06 3.03
C GLU A 11 1.90 -20.28 3.62
N ALA A 12 2.78 -20.94 4.38
CA ALA A 12 3.95 -20.30 4.97
C ALA A 12 4.95 -19.86 3.88
N LYS A 13 5.14 -20.71 2.87
CA LYS A 13 5.96 -20.38 1.70
C LYS A 13 5.39 -19.18 0.95
N ARG A 14 4.08 -19.17 0.69
CA ARG A 14 3.39 -18.05 0.04
C ARG A 14 3.51 -16.75 0.85
N ALA A 15 3.34 -16.82 2.16
CA ALA A 15 3.50 -15.67 3.04
C ALA A 15 4.94 -15.11 2.99
N GLU A 16 5.95 -15.97 2.89
CA GLU A 16 7.36 -15.54 2.73
C GLU A 16 7.61 -14.88 1.37
N GLU A 17 7.07 -15.44 0.29
CA GLU A 17 7.17 -14.85 -1.06
C GLU A 17 6.53 -13.46 -1.13
N VAL A 18 5.38 -13.26 -0.46
CA VAL A 18 4.76 -11.94 -0.31
C VAL A 18 5.60 -11.02 0.56
N ARG A 19 6.16 -11.52 1.68
CA ARG A 19 6.96 -10.72 2.62
C ARG A 19 8.23 -10.16 1.97
N THR A 20 8.91 -11.01 1.20
CA THR A 20 10.13 -10.69 0.44
C THR A 20 9.83 -9.89 -0.83
N GLY A 21 8.59 -9.83 -1.28
CA GLY A 21 8.17 -9.13 -2.49
C GLY A 21 8.41 -9.92 -3.78
N ALA A 22 8.67 -11.23 -3.69
CA ALA A 22 8.77 -12.13 -4.84
C ALA A 22 7.43 -12.29 -5.58
N VAL A 23 6.31 -12.20 -4.86
CA VAL A 23 4.95 -12.29 -5.41
C VAL A 23 4.09 -11.17 -4.86
N ALA A 24 3.18 -10.64 -5.68
CA ALA A 24 2.23 -9.63 -5.25
C ALA A 24 1.14 -10.22 -4.32
N PRO A 25 0.79 -9.54 -3.22
CA PRO A 25 -0.26 -10.01 -2.32
C PRO A 25 -1.63 -10.00 -3.01
N ASP A 26 -2.47 -10.98 -2.68
CA ASP A 26 -3.86 -11.06 -3.11
C ASP A 26 -4.77 -10.10 -2.30
N ARG A 27 -6.07 -10.07 -2.62
CA ARG A 27 -7.03 -9.20 -1.92
C ARG A 27 -7.17 -9.53 -0.42
N SER A 28 -7.16 -10.81 -0.07
CA SER A 28 -7.32 -11.28 1.31
C SER A 28 -6.09 -10.98 2.17
N GLU A 29 -4.89 -11.12 1.60
CA GLU A 29 -3.62 -10.77 2.23
C GLU A 29 -3.50 -9.26 2.44
N ARG A 30 -3.90 -8.47 1.44
CA ARG A 30 -3.94 -7.01 1.59
C ARG A 30 -4.87 -6.58 2.72
N ARG A 31 -6.03 -7.22 2.84
CA ARG A 31 -6.96 -6.96 3.96
C ARG A 31 -6.29 -7.23 5.31
N LYS A 32 -5.67 -8.40 5.48
CA LYS A 32 -4.93 -8.76 6.71
C LYS A 32 -3.82 -7.75 7.02
N CYS A 33 -3.04 -7.36 6.01
CA CYS A 33 -1.99 -6.37 6.15
C CYS A 33 -2.53 -4.99 6.59
N TRP A 34 -3.65 -4.52 6.04
CA TRP A 34 -4.24 -3.24 6.43
C TRP A 34 -4.82 -3.28 7.84
N GLU A 35 -5.45 -4.37 8.25
CA GLU A 35 -5.90 -4.58 9.62
C GLU A 35 -4.72 -4.54 10.61
N ALA A 36 -3.63 -5.24 10.28
CA ALA A 36 -2.40 -5.21 11.08
C ALA A 36 -1.76 -3.82 11.16
N ARG A 37 -1.74 -3.09 10.04
CA ARG A 37 -1.25 -1.70 9.95
C ARG A 37 -2.06 -0.78 10.88
N ASP A 38 -3.38 -0.84 10.78
CA ASP A 38 -4.26 0.06 11.52
C ASP A 38 -4.22 -0.25 13.03
N ALA A 39 -4.08 -1.53 13.41
CA ALA A 39 -3.85 -1.92 14.80
C ALA A 39 -2.50 -1.37 15.34
N TYR A 40 -1.42 -1.51 14.57
CA TYR A 40 -0.10 -0.97 14.93
C TYR A 40 -0.12 0.54 15.07
N PHE A 41 -0.70 1.25 14.11
CA PHE A 41 -0.82 2.71 14.15
C PHE A 41 -1.71 3.19 15.30
N GLY A 42 -2.82 2.50 15.57
CA GLY A 42 -3.63 2.77 16.76
C GLY A 42 -2.85 2.61 18.06
N CYS A 43 -1.94 1.63 18.15
CA CYS A 43 -1.05 1.50 19.31
C CYS A 43 -0.04 2.66 19.40
N LEU A 44 0.55 3.08 18.28
CA LEU A 44 1.45 4.23 18.26
C LEU A 44 0.76 5.52 18.69
N ASP A 45 -0.49 5.73 18.26
CA ASP A 45 -1.30 6.89 18.63
C ASP A 45 -1.57 6.93 20.14
N ARG A 46 -1.93 5.79 20.75
CA ARG A 46 -2.12 5.69 22.22
C ARG A 46 -0.85 6.01 23.02
N ASN A 47 0.32 5.74 22.45
CA ASN A 47 1.62 5.98 23.08
C ASN A 47 2.28 7.29 22.66
N VAL A 48 1.58 8.12 21.87
CA VAL A 48 2.07 9.41 21.35
C VAL A 48 3.41 9.26 20.62
N ILE A 49 3.48 8.26 19.73
CA ILE A 49 4.64 8.00 18.87
C ILE A 49 4.28 8.40 17.44
N ALA A 50 4.84 9.52 16.97
CA ALA A 50 4.60 10.02 15.62
C ALA A 50 5.49 9.33 14.59
N ASP A 51 6.79 9.18 14.89
CA ASP A 51 7.79 8.65 13.96
C ASP A 51 8.38 7.33 14.48
N ALA A 52 7.78 6.22 14.07
CA ALA A 52 8.26 4.88 14.40
C ALA A 52 9.55 4.47 13.67
N LEU A 53 10.06 5.29 12.74
CA LEU A 53 11.36 5.04 12.09
C LEU A 53 12.51 5.67 12.90
N LYS A 54 12.30 6.86 13.45
CA LYS A 54 13.26 7.50 14.37
C LYS A 54 13.25 6.84 15.74
N ASP A 55 12.07 6.59 16.28
CA ASP A 55 11.89 6.04 17.63
C ASP A 55 11.60 4.53 17.61
N ASP A 56 12.23 3.75 16.73
CA ASP A 56 11.93 2.32 16.52
C ASP A 56 12.04 1.51 17.83
N ALA A 57 13.05 1.78 18.67
CA ALA A 57 13.21 1.11 19.97
C ALA A 57 12.02 1.39 20.91
N LYS A 58 11.53 2.63 20.93
CA LYS A 58 10.36 3.02 21.74
C LYS A 58 9.09 2.39 21.18
N ALA A 59 8.94 2.39 19.86
CA ALA A 59 7.79 1.78 19.18
C ALA A 59 7.72 0.27 19.40
N ARG A 60 8.84 -0.45 19.31
CA ARG A 60 8.92 -1.89 19.57
C ARG A 60 8.66 -2.23 21.04
N LYS A 61 9.10 -1.37 21.97
CA LYS A 61 8.84 -1.56 23.41
C LYS A 61 7.38 -1.29 23.78
N ALA A 62 6.77 -0.27 23.17
CA ALA A 62 5.40 0.13 23.46
C ALA A 62 4.34 -0.74 22.77
N CYS A 63 4.64 -1.20 21.54
CA CYS A 63 3.72 -1.94 20.68
C CYS A 63 4.35 -3.22 20.12
N PRO A 64 4.87 -4.13 20.97
CA PRO A 64 5.62 -5.31 20.49
C PRO A 64 4.73 -6.28 19.70
N ALA A 65 3.52 -6.55 20.18
CA ALA A 65 2.60 -7.51 19.56
C ALA A 65 2.12 -7.01 18.21
N GLU A 66 1.64 -5.77 18.14
CA GLU A 66 1.15 -5.17 16.90
C GLU A 66 2.28 -4.97 15.88
N ASN A 67 3.50 -4.63 16.31
CA ASN A 67 4.64 -4.54 15.40
C ASN A 67 5.00 -5.90 14.80
N GLN A 68 4.96 -6.97 15.59
CA GLN A 68 5.21 -8.33 15.08
C GLN A 68 4.15 -8.76 14.07
N VAL A 69 2.87 -8.51 14.37
CA VAL A 69 1.76 -8.82 13.46
C VAL A 69 1.88 -8.01 12.17
N PHE A 70 2.24 -6.73 12.27
CA PHE A 70 2.45 -5.85 11.12
C PHE A 70 3.62 -6.29 10.23
N GLU A 71 4.76 -6.68 10.83
CA GLU A 71 5.93 -7.19 10.07
C GLU A 71 5.68 -8.60 9.49
N ARG A 72 4.80 -9.40 10.10
CA ARG A 72 4.45 -10.75 9.64
C ARG A 72 3.49 -10.73 8.46
N ASP A 73 2.41 -9.95 8.57
CA ASP A 73 1.25 -10.03 7.66
C ASP A 73 1.37 -9.07 6.46
N CYS A 74 2.31 -8.12 6.49
CA CYS A 74 2.58 -7.21 5.37
C CYS A 74 3.88 -7.54 4.65
N ALA A 75 3.94 -7.15 3.36
CA ALA A 75 5.19 -7.10 2.62
C ALA A 75 6.18 -6.12 3.28
N ALA A 76 7.46 -6.49 3.38
CA ALA A 76 8.47 -5.65 4.05
C ALA A 76 8.60 -4.26 3.41
N ALA A 77 8.48 -4.18 2.08
CA ALA A 77 8.46 -2.91 1.34
C ALA A 77 7.27 -2.04 1.75
N TRP A 78 6.11 -2.65 2.01
CA TRP A 78 4.90 -1.93 2.43
C TRP A 78 5.01 -1.44 3.86
N VAL A 79 5.55 -2.24 4.77
CA VAL A 79 5.81 -1.83 6.16
C VAL A 79 6.67 -0.56 6.18
N LYS A 80 7.78 -0.58 5.44
CA LYS A 80 8.66 0.60 5.31
C LYS A 80 7.92 1.80 4.76
N TYR A 81 7.20 1.62 3.64
CA TYR A 81 6.45 2.70 3.00
C TYR A 81 5.38 3.29 3.91
N PHE A 82 4.58 2.45 4.58
CA PHE A 82 3.52 2.92 5.49
C PHE A 82 4.08 3.70 6.68
N LYS A 83 5.19 3.26 7.27
CA LYS A 83 5.85 4.00 8.35
C LYS A 83 6.31 5.39 7.86
N GLN A 84 6.89 5.48 6.67
CA GLN A 84 7.27 6.76 6.05
C GLN A 84 6.05 7.64 5.73
N TRP A 85 5.02 7.05 5.13
CA TRP A 85 3.80 7.74 4.74
C TRP A 85 3.07 8.32 5.94
N ARG A 86 3.01 7.61 7.06
CA ARG A 86 2.40 8.11 8.31
C ARG A 86 3.05 9.42 8.76
N VAL A 87 4.39 9.51 8.74
CA VAL A 87 5.10 10.75 9.12
C VAL A 87 4.79 11.88 8.15
N ALA A 88 4.83 11.60 6.85
CA ALA A 88 4.52 12.60 5.82
C ALA A 88 3.06 13.09 5.89
N ASP A 89 2.11 12.20 6.17
CA ASP A 89 0.69 12.53 6.33
C ASP A 89 0.45 13.41 7.57
N LEU A 90 1.09 13.09 8.70
CA LEU A 90 1.04 13.94 9.90
C LEU A 90 1.59 15.34 9.64
N GLN A 91 2.76 15.44 8.98
CA GLN A 91 3.37 16.72 8.61
C GLN A 91 2.50 17.51 7.63
N LYS A 92 1.91 16.84 6.64
CA LYS A 92 0.97 17.44 5.70
C LYS A 92 -0.25 18.02 6.42
N LYS A 93 -0.87 17.25 7.31
CA LYS A 93 -2.03 17.68 8.11
C LYS A 93 -1.69 18.88 8.99
N GLN A 94 -0.55 18.85 9.68
CA GLN A 94 -0.08 19.98 10.49
C GLN A 94 0.14 21.24 9.66
N ARG A 95 0.80 21.12 8.51
CA ARG A 95 1.02 22.25 7.60
C ARG A 95 -0.28 22.84 7.07
N ILE A 96 -1.24 21.99 6.67
CA ILE A 96 -2.54 22.45 6.20
C ILE A 96 -3.28 23.18 7.33
N ALA A 97 -3.29 22.64 8.55
CA ALA A 97 -3.92 23.28 9.70
C ALA A 97 -3.29 24.65 10.04
N GLN A 98 -1.97 24.78 9.90
CA GLN A 98 -1.27 26.07 10.07
C GLN A 98 -1.70 27.09 9.01
N LEU A 99 -1.70 26.71 7.74
CA LEU A 99 -2.13 27.59 6.64
C LEU A 99 -3.59 28.03 6.80
N GLU A 100 -4.47 27.14 7.24
CA GLU A 100 -5.87 27.47 7.54
C GLU A 100 -5.99 28.47 8.69
N ALA A 101 -5.17 28.34 9.75
CA ALA A 101 -5.12 29.30 10.85
C ALA A 101 -4.58 30.67 10.41
N GLU A 102 -3.70 30.70 9.41
CA GLU A 102 -3.19 31.93 8.77
C GLU A 102 -4.19 32.53 7.76
N ASN A 103 -5.42 31.99 7.67
CA ASN A 103 -6.45 32.38 6.70
C ASN A 103 -6.01 32.25 5.23
N ALA A 104 -5.15 31.26 4.92
CA ALA A 104 -4.74 30.99 3.56
C ALA A 104 -5.94 30.55 2.69
N ILE A 105 -6.02 31.09 1.48
CA ILE A 105 -7.07 30.76 0.51
C ILE A 105 -6.72 29.43 -0.15
N LYS A 106 -7.59 28.42 -0.02
CA LYS A 106 -7.45 27.15 -0.75
C LYS A 106 -7.72 27.39 -2.22
N MET A 107 -6.72 27.17 -3.06
CA MET A 107 -6.89 27.16 -4.51
C MET A 107 -7.35 25.77 -4.96
N ASP A 108 -8.51 25.69 -5.61
CA ASP A 108 -8.92 24.50 -6.33
C ASP A 108 -8.21 24.50 -7.69
N VAL A 109 -7.29 23.56 -7.88
CA VAL A 109 -6.55 23.42 -9.14
C VAL A 109 -7.26 22.37 -10.00
N THR A 110 -8.17 22.84 -10.85
CA THR A 110 -8.72 22.02 -11.94
C THR A 110 -7.67 21.88 -13.04
N THR A 111 -6.97 20.74 -13.08
CA THR A 111 -6.04 20.44 -14.17
C THR A 111 -6.83 19.97 -15.41
N THR A 112 -7.05 20.85 -16.38
CA THR A 112 -7.62 20.48 -17.68
C THR A 112 -6.53 19.85 -18.55
N PHE A 113 -6.49 18.52 -18.63
CA PHE A 113 -5.66 17.78 -19.58
C PHE A 113 -6.45 17.57 -20.89
N ALA A 114 -6.65 18.63 -21.67
CA ALA A 114 -7.19 18.52 -23.03
C ALA A 114 -6.39 19.43 -23.98
N ASP A 115 -6.11 18.89 -25.17
CA ASP A 115 -5.50 19.52 -26.36
C ASP A 115 -3.98 19.35 -26.57
N GLN A 116 -3.58 18.13 -26.90
CA GLN A 116 -2.59 17.90 -27.97
C GLN A 116 -3.35 17.30 -29.17
N PRO A 117 -3.46 18.00 -30.32
CA PRO A 117 -4.15 17.48 -31.50
C PRO A 117 -3.21 16.52 -32.26
N SER A 118 -3.22 15.24 -31.91
CA SER A 118 -2.63 14.18 -32.76
C SER A 118 -3.14 12.76 -32.50
N ALA A 119 -4.34 12.57 -31.93
CA ALA A 119 -4.99 11.26 -31.89
C ALA A 119 -6.00 11.13 -33.05
N PRO A 120 -5.90 10.11 -33.93
CA PRO A 120 -6.91 9.86 -34.95
C PRO A 120 -8.26 9.50 -34.29
N PRO A 121 -9.40 9.67 -35.00
CA PRO A 121 -10.73 9.49 -34.41
C PRO A 121 -10.85 8.10 -33.78
N LYS A 122 -11.25 8.06 -32.50
CA LYS A 122 -11.59 6.81 -31.82
C LYS A 122 -12.76 6.17 -32.56
N GLY A 123 -12.50 5.08 -33.26
CA GLY A 123 -13.54 4.18 -33.76
C GLY A 123 -14.41 3.62 -32.63
N PRO A 124 -15.56 3.01 -32.96
CA PRO A 124 -16.46 2.46 -31.96
C PRO A 124 -15.71 1.47 -31.04
N THR A 125 -15.99 1.58 -29.73
CA THR A 125 -15.40 0.68 -28.74
C THR A 125 -15.95 -0.73 -28.94
N PRO A 126 -15.09 -1.76 -29.10
CA PRO A 126 -15.56 -3.11 -29.35
C PRO A 126 -16.33 -3.63 -28.14
N THR A 127 -17.47 -4.25 -28.40
CA THR A 127 -18.28 -4.89 -27.39
C THR A 127 -17.59 -6.17 -26.89
N LYS A 128 -18.07 -6.71 -25.76
CA LYS A 128 -17.53 -7.94 -25.18
C LYS A 128 -17.53 -9.11 -26.19
N VAL A 129 -18.49 -9.15 -27.11
CA VAL A 129 -18.60 -10.16 -28.15
C VAL A 129 -17.47 -9.98 -29.17
N ASP A 130 -17.27 -8.75 -29.64
CA ASP A 130 -16.19 -8.41 -30.58
C ASP A 130 -14.81 -8.77 -30.01
N LEU A 131 -14.61 -8.55 -28.71
CA LEU A 131 -13.36 -8.90 -28.02
C LEU A 131 -13.15 -10.42 -27.93
N GLN A 132 -14.22 -11.20 -27.74
CA GLN A 132 -14.12 -12.66 -27.67
C GLN A 132 -13.81 -13.27 -29.04
N ASP A 133 -14.41 -12.74 -30.11
CA ASP A 133 -14.16 -13.19 -31.47
C ASP A 133 -12.72 -12.87 -31.92
N MET A 134 -12.22 -11.68 -31.60
CA MET A 134 -10.82 -11.32 -31.89
C MET A 134 -9.81 -12.22 -31.16
N LEU A 135 -10.12 -12.65 -29.94
CA LEU A 135 -9.29 -13.57 -29.16
C LEU A 135 -9.35 -15.01 -29.72
N ALA A 136 -10.49 -15.40 -30.29
CA ALA A 136 -10.66 -16.72 -30.92
C ALA A 136 -9.93 -16.81 -32.27
N SER A 137 -9.99 -15.77 -33.11
CA SER A 137 -9.29 -15.74 -34.39
C SER A 137 -7.76 -15.74 -34.27
N ARG A 138 -7.21 -15.22 -33.16
CA ARG A 138 -5.75 -15.24 -32.91
C ARG A 138 -5.23 -16.58 -32.40
N ARG A 139 -6.12 -17.55 -32.15
CA ARG A 139 -5.78 -18.92 -31.68
C ARG A 139 -5.77 -19.96 -32.81
N GLN A 140 -5.98 -19.55 -34.06
CA GLN A 140 -5.68 -20.34 -35.27
C GLN A 140 -4.34 -19.89 -35.86
#